data_AF-A0A2V8HBJ7-F1
#
_entry.id   AF-A0A2V8HBJ7-F1
#
_cell.length_a   1.000
_cell.length_b   1.000
_cell.length_c   1.000
_cell.angle_alpha   90.00
_cell.angle_beta   90.00
_cell.angle_gamma   90.00
#
_symmetry.space_group_name_H-M   'P 1'
#
loop_
_entity.id
_entity.type
_entity.pdbx_description
1 polymer ?
#
loop_
_entity_poly.entity_id
_entity_poly.type
_entity_poly.pdbx_seq_one_letter_code
_entity_poly.pdbx_strand_id
1 'polypeptide(L)'
;MITRAGTHFVPAAKAHALTHFHQQIIVLWSGPSLAWLLHASANIRGPRTRSAQPTQAVASRKRRDLEDAVVVKIITPTEKNALPGKLAEAELHFNEGILDGLKLIGFTVWERRTGGGRNVTFPARAYSVNGERRSFSLLRPIAGDVTAQDRLREMILEAYDEFEEKAAVAS
;
A
#
# COMPACT_ATOMS: atom_id res chain seq x y z
N MET A 1 31.47 -15.71 -63.49
CA MET A 1 30.03 -15.54 -63.77
C MET A 1 29.32 -15.51 -62.41
N ILE A 2 28.98 -14.32 -61.89
CA ILE A 2 27.64 -13.67 -61.96
C ILE A 2 26.64 -14.47 -61.08
N THR A 3 25.87 -13.98 -60.09
CA THR A 3 25.62 -12.67 -59.48
C THR A 3 24.74 -12.85 -58.21
N ARG A 4 24.98 -11.94 -57.26
CA ARG A 4 24.16 -11.32 -56.19
C ARG A 4 22.60 -11.41 -56.21
N ALA A 5 22.05 -11.39 -54.99
CA ALA A 5 20.79 -10.79 -54.48
C ALA A 5 19.39 -11.31 -54.90
N GLY A 6 18.51 -11.39 -53.89
CA GLY A 6 17.06 -11.48 -54.07
C GLY A 6 16.32 -11.46 -52.73
N THR A 7 16.14 -10.26 -52.18
CA THR A 7 15.29 -9.94 -51.03
C THR A 7 13.84 -10.34 -51.30
N HIS A 8 13.17 -11.07 -50.39
CA HIS A 8 11.70 -11.14 -50.37
C HIS A 8 11.15 -10.68 -49.02
N PHE A 9 10.69 -9.44 -49.11
CA PHE A 9 9.76 -8.67 -48.30
C PHE A 9 8.56 -9.49 -47.82
N VAL A 10 8.35 -9.57 -46.51
CA VAL A 10 7.11 -10.07 -45.89
C VAL A 10 6.22 -8.86 -45.61
N PRO A 11 4.98 -8.80 -46.10
CA PRO A 11 4.14 -7.63 -45.96
C PRO A 11 3.54 -7.50 -44.55
N ALA A 12 3.50 -6.26 -44.08
CA ALA A 12 2.85 -5.80 -42.86
C ALA A 12 1.33 -6.02 -42.91
N ALA A 13 0.79 -6.71 -41.91
CA ALA A 13 -0.64 -6.73 -41.63
C ALA A 13 -1.02 -5.43 -40.90
N LYS A 14 -1.76 -4.57 -41.60
CA LYS A 14 -2.44 -3.40 -41.04
C LYS A 14 -3.53 -3.86 -40.07
N ALA A 15 -3.38 -3.57 -38.79
CA ALA A 15 -4.50 -3.51 -37.86
C ALA A 15 -5.07 -2.09 -37.92
N HIS A 16 -6.21 -1.95 -38.59
CA HIS A 16 -7.05 -0.77 -38.56
C HIS A 16 -8.19 -0.99 -37.56
N ALA A 17 -8.67 0.12 -36.99
CA ALA A 17 -9.93 0.27 -36.25
C ALA A 17 -9.87 -0.19 -34.76
N LEU A 18 -10.35 0.55 -33.76
CA LEU A 18 -11.26 1.68 -33.73
C LEU A 18 -10.91 2.63 -32.58
N THR A 19 -10.71 3.91 -32.91
CA THR A 19 -11.17 5.02 -32.07
C THR A 19 -12.69 5.00 -32.10
N HIS A 20 -13.38 5.00 -30.95
CA HIS A 20 -14.70 5.63 -30.80
C HIS A 20 -14.95 5.92 -29.31
N PHE A 21 -14.65 7.17 -28.96
CA PHE A 21 -15.12 7.88 -27.79
C PHE A 21 -16.53 8.38 -28.12
N HIS A 22 -17.54 8.01 -27.33
CA HIS A 22 -18.84 8.65 -27.39
C HIS A 22 -19.45 8.78 -26.00
N GLN A 23 -19.69 10.04 -25.62
CA GLN A 23 -20.44 10.47 -24.46
C GLN A 23 -21.95 10.23 -24.64
N GLN A 24 -22.66 10.50 -23.53
CA GLN A 24 -24.09 10.80 -23.39
C GLN A 24 -24.95 9.54 -23.17
N ILE A 25 -26.02 9.52 -22.35
CA ILE A 25 -27.08 10.52 -22.19
C ILE A 25 -27.71 10.40 -20.77
N ILE A 26 -28.05 11.57 -20.23
CA ILE A 26 -28.91 11.84 -19.07
C ILE A 26 -30.38 11.58 -19.46
N VAL A 27 -31.12 10.79 -18.66
CA VAL A 27 -32.59 10.76 -18.67
C VAL A 27 -33.04 10.63 -17.20
N LEU A 28 -33.34 11.71 -16.46
CA LEU A 28 -34.62 12.44 -16.39
C LEU A 28 -35.85 11.54 -16.21
N TRP A 29 -36.29 11.37 -14.96
CA TRP A 29 -37.70 11.11 -14.61
C TRP A 29 -38.11 12.05 -13.47
N SER A 30 -38.89 13.08 -13.80
CA SER A 30 -39.73 13.88 -12.90
C SER A 30 -41.08 13.17 -12.78
N GLY A 31 -41.61 12.88 -11.58
CA GLY A 31 -42.38 13.80 -10.71
C GLY A 31 -43.69 13.09 -10.29
N PRO A 32 -44.70 13.74 -9.68
CA PRO A 32 -44.71 14.68 -8.56
C PRO A 32 -45.58 14.23 -7.36
N SER A 33 -45.45 14.97 -6.25
CA SER A 33 -46.29 15.10 -5.04
C SER A 33 -47.68 14.45 -4.94
N LEU A 34 -47.94 13.86 -3.78
CA LEU A 34 -49.20 14.08 -3.04
C LEU A 34 -48.91 14.25 -1.54
N ALA A 35 -49.22 15.45 -1.06
CA ALA A 35 -49.23 15.84 0.33
C ALA A 35 -50.39 15.16 1.07
N TRP A 36 -50.10 14.61 2.25
CA TRP A 36 -51.10 14.44 3.31
C TRP A 36 -50.57 15.09 4.58
N LEU A 37 -51.43 15.95 5.13
CA LEU A 37 -51.20 16.83 6.27
C LEU A 37 -51.81 16.19 7.53
N LEU A 38 -51.10 16.37 8.65
CA LEU A 38 -51.57 16.50 10.03
C LEU A 38 -52.08 15.26 10.78
N HIS A 39 -51.30 14.79 11.75
CA HIS A 39 -51.49 15.09 13.19
C HIS A 39 -50.60 14.13 14.01
N ALA A 40 -49.76 14.69 14.89
CA ALA A 40 -49.67 14.28 16.30
C ALA A 40 -48.37 14.81 16.91
N SER A 41 -48.55 15.82 17.77
CA SER A 41 -47.62 16.20 18.81
C SER A 41 -47.42 15.05 19.79
N ALA A 42 -46.18 14.69 20.08
CA ALA A 42 -45.79 14.05 21.33
C ALA A 42 -44.30 14.30 21.61
N ASN A 43 -44.05 15.40 22.32
CA ASN A 43 -42.79 15.67 23.00
C ASN A 43 -42.63 14.65 24.15
N ILE A 44 -41.98 13.52 23.88
CA ILE A 44 -41.56 12.58 24.93
C ILE A 44 -40.03 12.60 25.01
N ARG A 45 -39.52 13.36 25.97
CA ARG A 45 -38.15 13.22 26.47
C ARG A 45 -38.04 11.87 27.18
N GLY A 46 -37.71 10.82 26.45
CA GLY A 46 -37.19 9.59 27.04
C GLY A 46 -35.84 9.88 27.73
N PRO A 47 -35.46 9.11 28.78
CA PRO A 47 -34.14 9.23 29.35
C PRO A 47 -33.12 8.97 28.23
N ARG A 48 -32.23 9.94 28.00
CA ARG A 48 -31.04 9.74 27.19
C ARG A 48 -30.20 8.66 27.87
N THR A 49 -30.46 7.40 27.55
CA THR A 49 -29.45 6.35 27.69
C THR A 49 -28.33 6.76 26.75
N ARG A 50 -27.33 7.44 27.31
CA ARG A 50 -26.01 7.58 26.70
C ARG A 50 -25.53 6.15 26.53
N SER A 51 -25.80 5.57 25.37
CA SER A 51 -25.16 4.34 24.94
C SER A 51 -23.67 4.64 24.95
N ALA A 52 -23.02 4.35 26.08
CA ALA A 52 -21.59 4.39 26.19
C ALA A 52 -21.08 3.60 24.99
N GLN A 53 -20.35 4.28 24.12
CA GLN A 53 -19.77 3.76 22.90
C GLN A 53 -18.42 3.16 23.33
N PRO A 54 -18.34 1.91 23.81
CA PRO A 54 -17.11 1.38 24.40
C PRO A 54 -16.20 0.85 23.29
N THR A 55 -16.74 0.65 22.09
CA THR A 55 -16.11 -0.06 20.99
C THR A 55 -14.99 0.75 20.33
N GLN A 56 -15.17 2.06 20.16
CA GLN A 56 -14.16 2.90 19.49
C GLN A 56 -12.96 3.19 20.39
N ALA A 57 -13.18 3.45 21.69
CA ALA A 57 -12.11 3.70 22.64
C ALA A 57 -11.23 2.45 22.88
N VAL A 58 -11.85 1.27 22.97
CA VAL A 58 -11.11 0.00 23.13
C VAL A 58 -10.39 -0.40 21.84
N ALA A 59 -10.99 -0.22 20.66
CA ALA A 59 -10.32 -0.51 19.39
C ALA A 59 -9.15 0.44 19.10
N SER A 60 -9.28 1.73 19.45
CA SER A 60 -8.19 2.71 19.35
C SER A 60 -7.05 2.44 20.33
N ARG A 61 -7.38 1.99 21.56
CA ARG A 61 -6.38 1.57 22.53
C ARG A 61 -5.65 0.31 22.06
N LYS A 62 -6.37 -0.72 21.65
CA LYS A 62 -5.80 -1.97 21.15
C LYS A 62 -4.90 -1.79 19.92
N ARG A 63 -5.18 -0.77 19.10
CA ARG A 63 -4.34 -0.39 17.95
C ARG A 63 -3.03 0.24 18.42
N ARG A 64 -3.10 1.19 19.35
CA ARG A 64 -1.91 1.81 19.96
C ARG A 64 -1.04 0.79 20.69
N ASP A 65 -1.65 -0.10 21.47
CA ASP A 65 -0.92 -1.16 22.16
C ASP A 65 -0.19 -2.08 21.14
N LEU A 66 -0.77 -2.31 19.95
CA LEU A 66 -0.14 -3.08 18.87
C LEU A 66 0.95 -2.30 18.12
N GLU A 67 0.79 -0.98 17.99
CA GLU A 67 1.79 -0.06 17.43
C GLU A 67 3.00 0.07 18.38
N ASP A 68 2.77 0.04 19.69
CA ASP A 68 3.83 0.03 20.71
C ASP A 68 4.59 -1.31 20.75
N ALA A 69 3.92 -2.42 20.38
CA ALA A 69 4.52 -3.75 20.33
C ALA A 69 5.62 -3.89 19.26
N VAL A 70 5.58 -3.06 18.19
CA VAL A 70 6.57 -3.09 17.12
C VAL A 70 7.01 -1.67 16.73
N VAL A 71 8.28 -1.37 16.96
CA VAL A 71 8.87 -0.08 16.59
C VAL A 71 9.64 -0.20 15.27
N VAL A 72 9.38 0.68 14.32
CA VAL A 72 10.16 0.80 13.08
C VAL A 72 11.36 1.72 13.30
N LYS A 73 12.56 1.21 13.03
CA LYS A 73 13.79 2.01 12.97
C LYS A 73 14.26 2.18 11.54
N ILE A 74 14.38 3.42 11.09
CA ILE A 74 14.96 3.79 9.80
C ILE A 74 16.48 3.91 9.94
N ILE A 75 17.20 3.22 9.07
CA ILE A 75 18.67 3.21 8.99
C ILE A 75 19.07 3.77 7.63
N THR A 76 19.76 4.91 7.61
CA THR A 76 20.25 5.50 6.37
C THR A 76 21.42 4.71 5.79
N PRO A 77 21.52 4.56 4.46
CA PRO A 77 22.65 3.91 3.84
C PRO A 77 23.92 4.70 4.15
N THR A 78 24.95 4.02 4.66
CA THR A 78 26.30 4.61 4.65
C THR A 78 26.74 4.80 3.20
N GLU A 79 27.38 5.92 2.88
CA GLU A 79 27.80 6.29 1.51
C GLU A 79 28.53 5.16 0.76
N LYS A 80 29.27 4.31 1.49
CA LYS A 80 30.02 3.18 0.92
C LYS A 80 29.17 2.03 0.36
N ASN A 81 27.88 1.93 0.72
CA ASN A 81 26.98 0.81 0.37
C ASN A 81 25.63 1.27 -0.23
N ALA A 82 25.54 2.50 -0.74
CA ALA A 82 24.32 3.03 -1.33
C ALA A 82 24.06 2.39 -2.72
N LEU A 83 23.08 1.49 -2.78
CA LEU A 83 22.57 0.99 -4.06
C LEU A 83 21.76 2.09 -4.75
N PRO A 84 21.82 2.25 -6.08
CA PRO A 84 21.04 3.26 -6.79
C PRO A 84 19.54 3.16 -6.48
N GLY A 85 18.94 4.27 -6.05
CA GLY A 85 17.52 4.37 -5.68
C GLY A 85 17.16 3.76 -4.32
N LYS A 86 18.12 3.27 -3.54
CA LYS A 86 17.89 2.84 -2.15
C LYS A 86 17.86 4.08 -1.25
N LEU A 87 16.75 4.26 -0.54
CA LEU A 87 16.53 5.40 0.36
C LEU A 87 16.97 5.07 1.78
N ALA A 88 16.54 3.93 2.31
CA ALA A 88 16.86 3.49 3.66
C ALA A 88 16.73 1.98 3.83
N GLU A 89 17.35 1.44 4.86
CA GLU A 89 16.94 0.17 5.45
C GLU A 89 15.96 0.42 6.59
N ALA A 90 15.08 -0.54 6.84
CA ALA A 90 14.20 -0.51 8.00
C ALA A 90 14.39 -1.77 8.84
N GLU A 91 14.35 -1.59 10.15
CA GLU A 91 14.35 -2.67 11.14
C GLU A 91 13.04 -2.62 11.92
N LEU A 92 12.46 -3.78 12.20
CA LEU A 92 11.32 -3.90 13.12
C LEU A 92 11.81 -4.42 14.46
N HIS A 93 11.65 -3.64 15.52
CA HIS A 93 12.05 -4.00 16.88
C HIS A 93 10.80 -4.45 17.63
N PHE A 94 10.83 -5.66 18.15
CA PHE A 94 9.70 -6.23 18.90
C PHE A 94 9.91 -5.95 20.39
N ASN A 95 8.88 -5.41 21.03
CA ASN A 95 8.93 -4.97 22.44
C ASN A 95 7.99 -5.78 23.35
N GLU A 96 7.30 -6.76 22.78
CA GLU A 96 6.29 -7.55 23.49
C GLU A 96 6.29 -9.01 23.05
N GLY A 97 5.81 -9.88 23.94
CA GLY A 97 5.62 -11.30 23.66
C GLY A 97 6.93 -12.09 23.53
N ILE A 98 6.88 -13.22 22.83
CA ILE A 98 8.02 -14.14 22.70
C ILE A 98 9.17 -13.58 21.85
N LEU A 99 8.91 -12.54 21.07
CA LEU A 99 9.91 -11.88 20.25
C LEU A 99 10.51 -10.65 20.93
N ASP A 100 10.08 -10.31 22.15
CA ASP A 100 10.61 -9.18 22.90
C ASP A 100 12.16 -9.22 22.98
N GLY A 101 12.77 -8.07 22.73
CA GLY A 101 14.22 -7.90 22.64
C GLY A 101 14.85 -8.37 21.33
N LEU A 102 14.06 -8.86 20.36
CA LEU A 102 14.53 -9.22 19.03
C LEU A 102 14.17 -8.15 18.01
N LYS A 103 14.91 -8.15 16.90
CA LYS A 103 14.59 -7.34 15.72
C LYS A 103 14.59 -8.17 14.44
N LEU A 104 13.72 -7.79 13.51
CA LEU A 104 13.71 -8.31 12.15
C LEU A 104 14.33 -7.27 11.21
N ILE A 105 15.34 -7.71 10.47
CA ILE A 105 16.10 -6.92 9.50
C ILE A 105 15.82 -7.38 8.07
N GLY A 106 16.24 -6.58 7.09
CA GLY A 106 16.14 -6.91 5.66
C GLY A 106 14.95 -6.26 4.95
N PHE A 107 14.32 -5.25 5.59
CA PHE A 107 13.43 -4.34 4.89
C PHE A 107 14.23 -3.23 4.23
N THR A 108 13.81 -2.80 3.06
CA THR A 108 14.50 -1.73 2.34
C THR A 108 13.48 -0.82 1.66
N VAL A 109 13.62 0.48 1.90
CA VAL A 109 12.85 1.55 1.29
C VAL A 109 13.57 1.99 0.02
N TRP A 110 12.84 2.03 -1.08
CA TRP A 110 13.34 2.38 -2.40
C TRP A 110 12.52 3.51 -3.00
N GLU A 111 13.18 4.29 -3.84
CA GLU A 111 12.49 5.10 -4.84
C GLU A 111 11.71 4.19 -5.79
N ARG A 112 10.52 4.63 -6.18
CA ARG A 112 9.77 3.95 -7.23
C ARG A 112 10.43 4.21 -8.58
N ARG A 113 10.69 3.14 -9.34
CA ARG A 113 11.36 3.22 -10.65
C ARG A 113 10.57 3.96 -11.73
N THR A 114 9.24 4.01 -11.61
CA THR A 114 8.34 4.61 -12.58
C THR A 114 7.18 5.29 -11.86
N GLY A 115 6.99 6.59 -12.12
CA GLY A 115 6.09 7.44 -11.35
C GLY A 115 6.68 7.83 -9.99
N GLY A 116 6.27 8.97 -9.44
CA GLY A 116 6.71 9.41 -8.12
C GLY A 116 6.32 8.43 -7.01
N GLY A 117 7.05 8.49 -5.88
CA GLY A 117 6.74 7.75 -4.67
C GLY A 117 7.81 6.75 -4.23
N ARG A 118 7.46 5.95 -3.23
CA ARG A 118 8.37 5.07 -2.49
C ARG A 118 7.80 3.64 -2.45
N ASN A 119 8.65 2.63 -2.32
CA ASN A 119 8.23 1.24 -2.13
C ASN A 119 9.10 0.54 -1.09
N VAL A 120 8.60 -0.56 -0.52
CA VAL A 120 9.31 -1.36 0.49
C VAL A 120 9.49 -2.79 -0.01
N THR A 121 10.73 -3.27 -0.03
CA THR A 121 11.05 -4.69 -0.20
C THR A 121 11.21 -5.37 1.14
N PHE A 122 10.75 -6.62 1.22
CA PHE A 122 10.73 -7.42 2.46
C PHE A 122 11.98 -8.29 2.57
N PRO A 123 12.30 -8.77 3.79
CA PRO A 123 13.30 -9.82 3.99
C PRO A 123 12.98 -11.00 3.08
N ALA A 124 13.93 -11.38 2.23
CA ALA A 124 13.70 -12.32 1.17
C ALA A 124 14.88 -13.28 1.02
N ARG A 125 14.57 -14.51 0.61
CA ARG A 125 15.58 -15.51 0.25
C ARG A 125 15.62 -15.65 -1.26
N ALA A 126 16.84 -15.62 -1.81
CA ALA A 126 17.09 -15.94 -3.20
C ALA A 126 17.20 -17.46 -3.37
N TYR A 127 16.75 -17.95 -4.51
CA TYR A 127 16.88 -19.33 -4.95
C TYR A 127 17.00 -19.36 -6.47
N SER A 128 17.47 -20.47 -7.03
CA SER A 128 17.57 -20.64 -8.47
C SER A 128 16.70 -21.81 -8.91
N VAL A 129 15.95 -21.62 -9.99
CA VAL A 129 15.17 -22.67 -10.64
C VAL A 129 15.50 -22.64 -12.12
N ASN A 130 15.96 -23.76 -12.67
CA ASN A 130 16.37 -23.87 -14.08
C ASN A 130 17.42 -22.82 -14.49
N GLY A 131 18.35 -22.49 -13.60
CA GLY A 131 19.37 -21.45 -13.83
C GLY A 131 18.89 -20.01 -13.69
N GLU A 132 17.58 -19.77 -13.52
CA GLU A 132 17.02 -18.44 -13.27
C GLU A 132 17.00 -18.12 -11.78
N ARG A 133 17.52 -16.95 -11.40
CA ARG A 133 17.48 -16.45 -10.03
C ARG A 133 16.11 -15.86 -9.72
N ARG A 134 15.47 -16.36 -8.66
CA ARG A 134 14.20 -15.86 -8.13
C ARG A 134 14.32 -15.54 -6.64
N SER A 135 13.36 -14.80 -6.12
CA SER A 135 13.26 -14.49 -4.69
C SER A 135 11.82 -14.62 -4.21
N PHE A 136 11.67 -14.90 -2.91
CA PHE A 136 10.38 -14.85 -2.22
C PHE A 136 10.57 -14.18 -0.85
N SER A 137 9.54 -13.47 -0.37
CA SER A 137 9.55 -12.87 0.96
C SER A 137 9.43 -13.93 2.06
N LEU A 138 10.17 -13.73 3.15
CA LEU A 138 10.14 -14.62 4.32
C LEU A 138 8.88 -14.40 5.17
N LEU A 139 8.40 -13.17 5.24
CA LEU A 139 7.10 -12.85 5.84
C LEU A 139 6.00 -13.16 4.83
N ARG A 140 5.11 -14.09 5.17
CA ARG A 140 4.00 -14.54 4.33
C ARG A 140 2.68 -14.38 5.07
N PRO A 141 1.62 -13.92 4.39
CA PRO A 141 0.29 -13.94 4.98
C PRO A 141 -0.16 -15.35 5.37
N ILE A 142 -0.79 -15.43 6.54
CA ILE A 142 -1.49 -16.64 6.96
C ILE A 142 -2.85 -16.68 6.25
N ALA A 143 -3.26 -17.88 5.80
CA ALA A 143 -4.56 -18.11 5.16
C ALA A 143 -4.85 -17.24 3.91
N GLY A 144 -3.83 -16.68 3.27
CA GLY A 144 -3.99 -15.91 2.04
C GLY A 144 -4.50 -14.48 2.22
N ASP A 145 -4.46 -13.90 3.42
CA ASP A 145 -4.78 -12.47 3.63
C ASP A 145 -3.74 -11.58 2.93
N VAL A 146 -4.00 -11.24 1.67
CA VAL A 146 -3.10 -10.43 0.84
C VAL A 146 -2.83 -9.05 1.45
N THR A 147 -3.68 -8.55 2.34
CA THR A 147 -3.56 -7.21 2.94
C THR A 147 -2.59 -7.16 4.13
N ALA A 148 -2.22 -8.32 4.69
CA ALA A 148 -1.37 -8.37 5.89
C ALA A 148 0.01 -7.73 5.67
N GLN A 149 0.57 -7.87 4.46
CA GLN A 149 1.83 -7.22 4.11
C GLN A 149 1.65 -5.72 3.81
N ASP A 150 0.49 -5.28 3.32
CA ASP A 150 0.26 -3.87 2.98
C ASP A 150 0.31 -2.99 4.24
N ARG A 151 -0.32 -3.44 5.34
CA ARG A 151 -0.25 -2.72 6.62
C ARG A 151 1.18 -2.51 7.10
N LEU A 152 2.05 -3.50 6.89
CA LEU A 152 3.46 -3.39 7.25
C LEU A 152 4.22 -2.44 6.31
N ARG A 153 3.87 -2.41 5.02
CA ARG A 153 4.43 -1.42 4.08
C ARG A 153 4.06 -0.01 4.49
N GLU A 154 2.79 0.21 4.79
CA GLU A 154 2.27 1.50 5.23
C GLU A 154 2.97 1.98 6.49
N MET A 155 3.07 1.14 7.52
CA MET A 155 3.79 1.45 8.76
C MET A 155 5.26 1.82 8.53
N ILE A 156 5.97 1.11 7.65
CA ILE A 156 7.38 1.42 7.35
C ILE A 156 7.51 2.72 6.55
N LEU A 157 6.60 2.99 5.63
CA LEU A 157 6.61 4.23 4.83
C LEU A 157 6.28 5.45 5.69
N GLU A 158 5.29 5.34 6.57
CA GLU A 158 4.95 6.40 7.54
C GLU A 158 6.15 6.72 8.46
N ALA A 159 6.80 5.70 9.01
CA ALA A 159 8.00 5.90 9.81
C ALA A 159 9.16 6.54 9.02
N TYR A 160 9.25 6.28 7.71
CA TYR A 160 10.23 6.90 6.84
C TYR A 160 9.89 8.37 6.52
N ASP A 161 8.61 8.68 6.29
CA ASP A 161 8.15 10.06 6.10
C ASP A 161 8.45 10.91 7.34
N GLU A 162 8.14 10.41 8.54
CA GLU A 162 8.50 11.08 9.80
C GLU A 162 10.01 11.26 9.99
N PHE A 163 10.80 10.27 9.56
CA PHE A 163 12.25 10.33 9.65
C PHE A 163 12.80 11.48 8.77
N GLU A 164 12.29 11.62 7.54
CA GLU A 164 12.67 12.68 6.62
C GLU A 164 12.29 14.05 7.15
N GLU A 165 11.09 14.20 7.72
CA GLU A 165 10.66 15.45 8.36
C GLU A 165 11.60 15.85 9.50
N LYS A 166 11.95 14.91 10.38
CA LYS A 166 12.89 15.14 11.50
C LYS A 166 14.28 15.51 11.00
N ALA A 167 14.75 14.87 9.92
CA ALA A 167 16.04 15.19 9.31
C ALA A 167 16.05 16.59 8.68
N ALA A 168 14.97 17.00 8.01
CA ALA A 168 14.83 18.32 7.41
C ALA A 168 14.76 19.46 8.43
N VAL A 169 14.20 19.21 9.62
CA VAL A 169 14.18 20.20 10.72
C VAL A 169 15.56 20.36 11.38
N ALA A 170 16.38 19.31 11.34
CA ALA A 170 17.71 19.31 11.96
C ALA A 170 18.83 19.91 11.07
N SER A 171 18.56 20.12 9.78
CA SER A 171 19.47 20.68 8.77
C SER A 171 19.24 22.18 8.55
#